data_AF-A0A662DZA4-F1
#
_entry.id   AF-A0A662DZA4-F1
#
_cell.length_a   1.000
_cell.length_b   1.000
_cell.length_c   1.000
_cell.angle_alpha   90.00
_cell.angle_beta   90.00
_cell.angle_gamma   90.00
#
_symmetry.space_group_name_H-M   'P 1'
#
loop_
_entity.id
_entity.type
_entity.pdbx_description
1 polymer ?
#
loop_
_entity_poly.entity_id
_entity_poly.type
_entity_poly.pdbx_seq_one_letter_code
_entity_poly.pdbx_strand_id
1 'polypeptide(L)'
;MKHVLIVILTLMVSAIAFAGANIRFDQLNLNAGTLRPNSRAKIIFKFKNTGDSALEINKVNAACGCTVPKVNKRVFSPGESGS
;
A
#
# COMPACT_ATOMS: atom_id res chain seq x y z
N MET A 1 -28.54 -28.82 23.92
CA MET A 1 -28.99 -27.46 23.54
C MET A 1 -27.94 -26.38 23.85
N LYS A 2 -27.37 -26.33 25.06
CA LYS A 2 -26.30 -25.39 25.47
C LYS A 2 -25.05 -25.41 24.56
N HIS A 3 -24.55 -26.61 24.26
CA HIS A 3 -23.35 -26.79 23.43
C HIS A 3 -23.59 -26.49 21.94
N VAL A 4 -24.83 -26.64 21.45
CA VAL A 4 -25.21 -26.28 20.07
C VAL A 4 -25.21 -24.76 19.89
N LEU A 5 -25.68 -24.02 20.90
CA LEU A 5 -25.61 -22.56 20.92
C LEU A 5 -24.16 -22.03 20.94
N ILE A 6 -23.27 -22.70 21.69
CA ILE A 6 -21.85 -22.31 21.77
C ILE A 6 -21.14 -22.55 20.44
N VAL A 7 -21.40 -23.68 19.77
CA VAL A 7 -20.80 -24.00 18.46
C VAL A 7 -21.28 -23.03 17.36
N ILE A 8 -22.56 -22.66 17.37
CA ILE A 8 -23.12 -21.66 16.44
C ILE A 8 -22.51 -20.27 16.69
N LEU A 9 -22.31 -19.89 17.95
CA LEU A 9 -21.72 -18.60 18.31
C LEU A 9 -20.24 -18.52 17.90
N THR A 10 -19.48 -19.61 18.02
CA THR A 10 -18.07 -19.66 17.58
C THR A 10 -17.91 -19.63 16.05
N LEU A 11 -18.89 -20.14 15.30
CA LEU A 11 -18.86 -20.12 13.82
C LEU A 11 -19.08 -18.72 13.24
N MET A 12 -19.72 -17.80 13.97
CA MET A 12 -19.96 -16.42 13.50
C MET A 12 -18.73 -15.50 13.61
N VAL A 13 -17.73 -15.87 14.42
CA VAL A 13 -16.53 -15.04 14.64
C VAL A 13 -15.54 -15.12 13.46
N SER A 14 -15.60 -16.16 12.63
CA SER A 14 -14.67 -16.36 11.51
C SER A 14 -14.92 -15.48 10.27
N ALA A 15 -15.99 -14.67 10.25
CA ALA A 15 -16.39 -13.89 9.07
C ALA A 15 -16.11 -12.37 9.18
N ILE A 16 -15.22 -11.94 10.08
CA ILE A 16 -14.81 -10.54 10.13
C ILE A 16 -13.76 -10.31 9.03
N ALA A 17 -14.21 -9.83 7.87
CA ALA A 17 -13.31 -9.30 6.85
C ALA A 17 -12.60 -8.07 7.43
N PHE A 18 -11.27 -8.10 7.50
CA PHE A 18 -10.47 -6.96 7.93
C PHE A 18 -10.53 -5.85 6.86
N ALA A 19 -11.46 -4.91 7.06
CA ALA A 19 -11.53 -3.62 6.38
C ALA A 19 -10.33 -2.74 6.80
N GLY A 20 -9.72 -2.02 5.86
CA GLY A 20 -8.50 -1.26 6.12
C GLY A 20 -7.89 -0.59 4.87
N ALA A 21 -6.91 0.27 5.10
CA ALA A 21 -6.16 0.92 4.04
C ALA A 21 -5.37 -0.14 3.26
N ASN A 22 -5.39 -0.06 1.94
CA ASN A 22 -4.68 -1.01 1.09
C ASN A 22 -4.06 -0.26 -0.10
N ILE A 23 -2.74 -0.39 -0.28
CA ILE A 23 -2.01 0.27 -1.36
C ILE A 23 -1.67 -0.73 -2.46
N ARG A 24 -2.04 -0.42 -3.70
CA ARG A 24 -1.67 -1.22 -4.88
C ARG A 24 -0.86 -0.38 -5.84
N PHE A 25 0.34 -0.84 -6.16
CA PHE A 25 1.21 -0.22 -7.18
C PHE A 25 0.93 -0.81 -8.55
N ASP A 26 1.06 0.01 -9.59
CA ASP A 26 1.00 -0.44 -10.99
C ASP A 26 2.21 -1.32 -11.33
N GLN A 27 3.37 -1.02 -10.72
CA GLN A 27 4.63 -1.72 -10.92
C GLN A 27 5.44 -1.69 -9.63
N LEU A 28 6.03 -2.82 -9.24
CA LEU A 28 6.86 -2.94 -8.04
C LEU A 28 8.37 -2.86 -8.34
N ASN A 29 8.76 -3.19 -9.57
CA ASN A 29 10.16 -3.30 -9.97
C ASN A 29 10.38 -2.55 -11.27
N LEU A 30 11.42 -1.73 -11.34
CA LEU A 30 11.82 -1.06 -12.58
C LEU A 30 13.34 -1.22 -12.76
N ASN A 31 13.74 -1.61 -13.97
CA ASN A 31 15.14 -1.61 -14.36
C ASN A 31 15.45 -0.30 -15.09
N ALA A 32 16.28 0.56 -14.47
CA ALA A 32 16.67 1.84 -15.05
C ALA A 32 17.76 1.71 -16.14
N GLY A 33 18.29 0.50 -16.34
CA GLY A 33 19.39 0.23 -17.26
C GLY A 33 20.68 0.94 -16.84
N THR A 34 21.47 1.31 -17.84
CA THR A 34 22.74 2.03 -17.63
C THR A 34 22.49 3.53 -17.50
N LEU A 35 22.74 4.08 -16.32
CA LEU A 35 22.73 5.52 -16.09
C LEU A 35 24.10 6.12 -16.40
N ARG A 36 24.12 7.28 -17.08
CA ARG A 36 25.37 8.03 -17.31
C ARG A 36 25.89 8.58 -15.99
N PRO A 37 27.22 8.68 -15.79
CA PRO A 37 27.79 9.37 -14.63
C PRO A 37 27.19 10.77 -14.47
N ASN A 38 26.90 11.16 -13.23
CA ASN A 38 26.29 12.45 -12.88
C ASN A 38 24.92 12.75 -13.51
N SER A 39 24.25 11.77 -14.13
CA SER A 39 22.87 11.95 -14.61
C SER A 39 21.84 11.74 -13.51
N ARG A 40 20.68 12.41 -13.64
CA ARG A 40 19.52 12.21 -12.76
C ARG A 40 18.40 11.54 -13.56
N ALA A 41 18.04 10.32 -13.18
CA ALA A 41 16.84 9.68 -13.66
C ALA A 41 15.66 10.01 -12.73
N LYS A 42 14.53 10.42 -13.30
CA LYS A 42 13.27 10.56 -12.57
C LYS A 42 12.38 9.38 -12.90
N ILE A 43 12.04 8.59 -11.89
CA ILE A 43 11.16 7.43 -12.00
C ILE A 43 9.89 7.73 -11.20
N ILE A 44 8.74 7.37 -11.74
CA ILE A 44 7.43 7.59 -11.13
C ILE A 44 6.77 6.23 -10.90
N PHE A 45 6.41 5.94 -9.65
CA PHE A 45 5.68 4.74 -9.28
C PHE A 45 4.24 5.12 -8.95
N LYS A 46 3.31 4.79 -9.85
CA LYS A 46 1.88 5.03 -9.61
C LYS A 46 1.33 3.98 -8.65
N PHE A 47 0.46 4.43 -7.75
CA PHE A 47 -0.30 3.57 -6.87
C PHE A 47 -1.72 4.08 -6.67
N LYS A 48 -2.56 3.20 -6.13
CA LYS A 48 -3.95 3.48 -5.78
C LYS A 48 -4.26 2.93 -4.39
N ASN A 49 -5.05 3.66 -3.61
CA ASN A 49 -5.69 3.11 -2.43
C ASN A 49 -6.85 2.21 -2.87
N THR A 50 -6.67 0.89 -2.80
CA THR A 50 -7.70 -0.11 -3.12
C THR A 50 -8.46 -0.60 -1.88
N GLY A 51 -8.18 -0.02 -0.72
CA GLY A 51 -8.90 -0.30 0.52
C GLY A 51 -10.20 0.48 0.63
N ASP A 52 -10.86 0.33 1.77
CA ASP A 52 -12.14 0.96 2.13
C ASP A 52 -11.98 2.06 3.21
N SER A 53 -10.76 2.33 3.65
CA SER A 53 -10.41 3.44 4.55
C SER A 53 -9.25 4.27 4.01
N ALA A 54 -9.00 5.44 4.62
CA ALA A 54 -7.95 6.35 4.20
C ALA A 54 -6.55 5.74 4.37
N LEU A 55 -5.75 5.81 3.31
CA LEU A 55 -4.35 5.37 3.29
C LEU A 55 -3.43 6.54 3.67
N GLU A 56 -2.73 6.41 4.79
CA GLU A 56 -1.72 7.38 5.21
C GLU A 56 -0.29 6.87 5.01
N ILE A 57 0.50 7.61 4.24
CA ILE A 57 1.92 7.38 4.01
C ILE A 57 2.73 8.07 5.12
N ASN A 58 3.08 7.28 6.12
CA ASN A 58 3.88 7.71 7.26
C ASN A 58 5.33 8.02 6.88
N LYS A 59 5.98 7.13 6.12
CA LYS A 59 7.40 7.25 5.73
C LYS A 59 7.63 6.67 4.34
N VAL A 60 8.59 7.24 3.62
CA VAL A 60 9.10 6.70 2.37
C VAL A 60 10.62 6.67 2.47
N ASN A 61 11.20 5.47 2.43
CA ASN A 61 12.62 5.26 2.67
C ASN A 61 13.27 4.63 1.45
N ALA A 62 14.47 5.09 1.12
CA ALA A 62 15.35 4.38 0.19
C ALA A 62 16.25 3.43 0.98
N ALA A 63 16.41 2.19 0.49
CA ALA A 63 17.35 1.24 1.09
C ALA A 63 18.81 1.67 0.85
N CYS A 64 19.09 2.28 -0.30
CA CYS A 64 20.40 2.79 -0.68
C CYS A 64 20.32 4.32 -0.92
N GLY A 65 21.29 5.06 -0.39
CA GLY A 65 21.29 6.54 -0.38
C GLY A 65 21.46 7.20 -1.75
N CYS A 66 21.54 6.44 -2.84
CA CYS A 66 21.64 6.99 -4.20
C CYS A 66 20.29 7.41 -4.79
N THR A 67 19.16 7.09 -4.13
CA THR A 67 17.82 7.51 -4.55
C THR A 67 17.16 8.41 -3.51
N VAL A 68 16.32 9.33 -3.98
CA VAL A 68 15.59 10.27 -3.12
C VAL A 68 14.10 10.12 -3.42
N PRO A 69 13.36 9.33 -2.62
CA PRO A 69 11.94 9.18 -2.82
C PRO A 69 11.19 10.46 -2.44
N LYS A 70 10.14 10.80 -3.17
CA LYS A 70 9.26 11.93 -2.89
C LYS A 70 7.83 11.52 -3.17
N VAL A 71 6.92 11.94 -2.28
CA VAL A 71 5.47 11.84 -2.47
C VAL A 71 4.85 13.18 -2.10
N ASN A 72 3.97 13.69 -2.96
CA ASN A 72 3.43 15.05 -2.81
C ASN A 72 2.30 15.14 -1.78
N LYS A 73 1.57 14.04 -1.57
CA LYS A 73 0.44 13.92 -0.65
C LYS A 73 0.66 12.71 0.25
N ARG A 74 0.22 12.78 1.50
CA ARG A 74 0.38 11.67 2.46
C ARG A 74 -0.89 10.89 2.73
N VAL A 75 -2.07 11.50 2.59
CA VAL A 75 -3.35 10.84 2.87
C VAL A 75 -4.15 10.67 1.58
N PHE A 76 -4.59 9.45 1.30
CA PHE A 76 -5.33 9.09 0.10
C PHE A 76 -6.65 8.43 0.46
N SER A 77 -7.76 9.01 0.01
CA SER A 77 -9.09 8.41 0.21
C SER A 77 -9.22 7.06 -0.53
N PRO A 78 -10.19 6.20 -0.15
CA PRO A 78 -10.51 5.00 -0.93
C PRO A 78 -10.69 5.31 -2.42
N GLY A 79 -9.97 4.57 -3.27
CA GLY A 79 -9.98 4.76 -4.71
C GLY A 79 -9.09 5.89 -5.24
N GLU A 80 -8.48 6.71 -4.39
CA GLU A 80 -7.58 7.78 -4.81
C GLU A 80 -6.21 7.24 -5.24
N SER A 81 -5.61 7.86 -6.24
CA SER A 81 -4.28 7.50 -6.77
C SER A 81 -3.21 8.51 -6.39
N GLY A 82 -1.97 8.03 -6.31
CA GLY A 82 -0.78 8.83 -6.03
C GLY A 82 0.44 8.36 -6.79
N SER A 83 1.54 9.11 -6.62
CA SER A 83 2.86 8.82 -7.18
C SER A 83 3.98 9.52 -6.45
#